data_AF-A0A974DA55-F1
#
_entry.id   AF-A0A974DA55-F1
#
_cell.length_a   1.000
_cell.length_b   1.000
_cell.length_c   1.000
_cell.angle_alpha   90.00
_cell.angle_beta   90.00
_cell.angle_gamma   90.00
#
_symmetry.space_group_name_H-M   'P 1'
#
loop_
_entity.id
_entity.type
_entity.pdbx_description
1 polymer ?
#
loop_
_entity_poly.entity_id
_entity_poly.type
_entity_poly.pdbx_seq_one_letter_code
_entity_poly.pdbx_strand_id
1 'polypeptide(L)'
;MLRTELDVTTKKITASLSKEIKEISKRTDTLETRMDDTTTVLEGHETDIDTLRFQLQELQDKIEDMENRSRRVNIRIRGLPESYKNLEDDMTEFFSNLVPQLPTSKLEIDRIHRALGRPPQEGNPRDVILKLTTTPPKKLLCMQQATIAKRQSFKPITAVLQQHNIKYRWAFPFRLYFLHRGKQYSATALEEATELLHQLQLKLQPPTISSPQGAD
;
A
#
# COMPACT_ATOMS: atom_id res chain seq x y z
N MET A 1 -83.14 -25.03 -12.69
CA MET A 1 -82.84 -24.22 -11.49
C MET A 1 -81.45 -24.49 -10.94
N LEU A 2 -81.12 -25.70 -10.49
CA LEU A 2 -79.77 -25.98 -9.92
C LEU A 2 -78.60 -25.66 -10.87
N ARG A 3 -78.68 -26.07 -12.15
CA ARG A 3 -77.63 -25.77 -13.15
C ARG A 3 -77.47 -24.27 -13.41
N THR A 4 -78.56 -23.51 -13.42
CA THR A 4 -78.53 -22.06 -13.67
C THR A 4 -77.98 -21.30 -12.48
N GLU A 5 -78.27 -21.72 -11.25
CA GLU A 5 -77.66 -21.13 -10.05
C GLU A 5 -76.17 -21.46 -9.92
N LEU A 6 -75.77 -22.68 -10.32
CA LEU A 6 -74.36 -23.06 -10.35
C LEU A 6 -73.57 -22.22 -11.37
N ASP A 7 -74.15 -21.93 -12.53
CA ASP A 7 -73.56 -21.06 -13.55
C ASP A 7 -73.44 -19.60 -13.06
N VAL A 8 -74.46 -19.10 -12.34
CA VAL A 8 -74.42 -17.75 -11.76
C VAL A 8 -73.34 -17.64 -10.66
N THR A 9 -73.23 -18.63 -9.78
CA THR A 9 -72.23 -18.63 -8.70
C THR A 9 -70.81 -18.78 -9.24
N THR A 10 -70.58 -19.66 -10.20
CA THR A 10 -69.27 -19.80 -10.87
C THR A 10 -68.85 -18.52 -11.60
N LYS A 11 -69.77 -17.85 -12.33
CA LYS A 11 -69.50 -16.53 -12.94
C LYS A 11 -69.16 -15.45 -11.92
N LYS A 12 -69.84 -15.44 -10.76
CA LYS A 12 -69.56 -14.47 -9.70
C LYS A 12 -68.19 -14.71 -9.08
N ILE A 13 -67.83 -15.97 -8.83
CA ILE A 13 -66.52 -16.36 -8.29
C ILE A 13 -65.41 -16.02 -9.28
N THR A 14 -65.56 -16.37 -10.57
CA THR A 14 -64.55 -16.07 -11.59
C THR A 14 -64.37 -14.57 -11.81
N ALA A 15 -65.44 -13.78 -11.74
CA ALA A 15 -65.35 -12.31 -11.79
C ALA A 15 -64.60 -11.73 -10.57
N SER A 16 -64.85 -12.25 -9.37
CA SER A 16 -64.14 -11.84 -8.15
C SER A 16 -62.66 -12.19 -8.23
N LEU A 17 -62.34 -13.43 -8.58
CA LEU A 17 -60.96 -13.90 -8.76
C LEU A 17 -60.24 -13.10 -9.86
N SER A 18 -60.89 -12.79 -10.97
CA SER A 18 -60.31 -11.94 -12.01
C SER A 18 -59.96 -10.55 -11.50
N LYS A 19 -60.76 -9.99 -10.58
CA LYS A 19 -60.51 -8.68 -9.99
C LYS A 19 -59.31 -8.72 -9.05
N GLU A 20 -59.25 -9.75 -8.19
CA GLU A 20 -58.12 -9.96 -7.27
C GLU A 20 -56.82 -10.22 -8.02
N ILE A 21 -56.84 -11.03 -9.08
CA ILE A 21 -55.67 -11.27 -9.94
C ILE A 21 -55.17 -9.95 -10.54
N LYS A 22 -56.06 -9.08 -11.05
CA LYS A 22 -55.66 -7.77 -11.59
C LYS A 22 -55.05 -6.86 -10.53
N GLU A 23 -55.60 -6.86 -9.33
CA GLU A 23 -55.06 -6.09 -8.21
C GLU A 23 -53.68 -6.59 -7.78
N ILE A 24 -53.50 -7.91 -7.72
CA ILE A 24 -52.20 -8.54 -7.44
C ILE A 24 -51.20 -8.20 -8.54
N SER A 25 -51.57 -8.33 -9.82
CA SER A 25 -50.69 -7.93 -10.94
C SER A 25 -50.23 -6.50 -10.81
N LYS A 26 -51.14 -5.55 -10.54
CA LYS A 26 -50.77 -4.14 -10.34
C LYS A 26 -49.80 -3.95 -9.18
N ARG A 27 -50.02 -4.65 -8.05
CA ARG A 27 -49.11 -4.60 -6.90
C ARG A 27 -47.75 -5.21 -7.23
N THR A 28 -47.71 -6.30 -7.99
CA THR A 28 -46.47 -6.91 -8.47
C THR A 28 -45.71 -5.94 -9.37
N ASP A 29 -46.36 -5.30 -10.35
CA ASP A 29 -45.71 -4.33 -11.23
C ASP A 29 -45.07 -3.17 -10.43
N THR A 30 -45.79 -2.65 -9.42
CA THR A 30 -45.25 -1.59 -8.55
C THR A 30 -44.09 -2.06 -7.68
N LEU A 31 -44.08 -3.34 -7.27
CA LEU A 31 -42.97 -3.91 -6.50
C LEU A 31 -41.75 -4.14 -7.37
N GLU A 32 -41.94 -4.60 -8.61
CA GLU A 32 -40.87 -4.76 -9.60
C GLU A 32 -40.22 -3.41 -9.90
N THR A 33 -40.99 -2.36 -10.17
CA THR A 33 -40.44 -1.02 -10.41
C THR A 33 -39.63 -0.50 -9.22
N ARG A 34 -40.16 -0.67 -8.00
CA ARG A 34 -39.43 -0.27 -6.78
C ARG A 34 -38.18 -1.10 -6.56
N MET A 35 -38.19 -2.37 -6.94
CA MET A 35 -37.02 -3.24 -6.87
C MET A 35 -35.94 -2.73 -7.84
N ASP A 36 -36.31 -2.39 -9.07
CA ASP A 36 -35.39 -1.83 -10.08
C ASP A 36 -34.79 -0.49 -9.63
N ASP A 37 -35.59 0.39 -9.01
CA ASP A 37 -35.10 1.64 -8.43
C ASP A 37 -34.08 1.37 -7.30
N THR A 38 -34.40 0.43 -6.39
CA THR A 38 -33.51 0.11 -5.27
C THR A 38 -32.22 -0.56 -5.70
N THR A 39 -32.26 -1.42 -6.73
CA THR A 39 -31.06 -2.06 -7.28
C THR A 39 -30.15 -1.03 -7.93
N THR A 40 -30.71 -0.09 -8.71
CA THR A 40 -29.95 1.02 -9.30
C THR A 40 -29.27 1.89 -8.22
N VAL A 41 -29.97 2.21 -7.13
CA VAL A 41 -29.39 2.97 -6.00
C VAL A 41 -28.29 2.18 -5.30
N LEU A 42 -28.48 0.87 -5.09
CA LEU A 42 -27.47 0.00 -4.48
C LEU A 42 -26.20 -0.09 -5.32
N GLU A 43 -26.32 -0.23 -6.64
CA GLU A 43 -25.19 -0.21 -7.55
C GLU A 43 -24.44 1.13 -7.46
N GLY A 44 -25.16 2.25 -7.41
CA GLY A 44 -24.57 3.57 -7.17
C GLY A 44 -23.78 3.64 -5.86
N HIS A 45 -24.38 3.19 -4.77
CA HIS A 45 -23.71 3.15 -3.46
C HIS A 45 -22.48 2.23 -3.45
N GLU A 46 -22.51 1.10 -4.16
CA GLU A 46 -21.36 0.20 -4.27
C GLU A 46 -20.19 0.90 -4.96
N THR A 47 -20.45 1.64 -6.05
CA THR A 47 -19.42 2.44 -6.71
C THR A 47 -18.86 3.55 -5.82
N ASP A 48 -19.72 4.23 -5.05
CA ASP A 48 -19.29 5.27 -4.10
C ASP A 48 -18.41 4.68 -2.98
N ILE A 49 -18.77 3.52 -2.44
CA ILE A 49 -17.98 2.82 -1.42
C ILE A 49 -16.58 2.49 -1.95
N ASP A 50 -16.48 2.01 -3.18
CA ASP A 50 -15.18 1.67 -3.77
C ASP A 50 -14.32 2.91 -4.03
N THR A 51 -14.91 4.02 -4.49
CA THR A 51 -14.17 5.27 -4.65
C THR A 51 -13.68 5.84 -3.31
N LEU A 52 -14.51 5.78 -2.27
CA LEU A 52 -14.14 6.22 -0.92
C LEU A 52 -13.03 5.36 -0.33
N ARG A 53 -13.07 4.03 -0.53
CA ARG A 53 -11.99 3.13 -0.12
C ARG A 53 -10.68 3.47 -0.80
N PHE A 54 -10.72 3.78 -2.11
CA PHE A 54 -9.53 4.21 -2.85
C PHE A 54 -8.95 5.51 -2.29
N GLN A 55 -9.79 6.52 -2.07
CA GLN A 55 -9.35 7.80 -1.49
C GLN A 55 -8.77 7.64 -0.09
N LEU A 56 -9.38 6.80 0.75
CA LEU A 56 -8.86 6.49 2.08
C LEU A 56 -7.47 5.85 2.01
N GLN A 57 -7.26 4.91 1.09
CA GLN A 57 -5.94 4.29 0.90
C GLN A 57 -4.91 5.31 0.41
N GLU A 58 -5.27 6.18 -0.53
CA GLU A 58 -4.37 7.23 -1.02
C GLU A 58 -3.96 8.20 0.09
N LEU A 59 -4.92 8.61 0.93
CA LEU A 59 -4.64 9.48 2.07
C LEU A 59 -3.75 8.79 3.10
N GLN A 60 -3.97 7.51 3.39
CA GLN A 60 -3.11 6.73 4.27
C GLN A 60 -1.67 6.65 3.74
N ASP A 61 -1.50 6.32 2.46
CA ASP A 61 -0.18 6.28 1.80
C ASP A 61 0.51 7.65 1.86
N LYS A 62 -0.25 8.75 1.70
CA LYS A 62 0.28 10.12 1.77
C LYS A 62 0.72 10.50 3.18
N ILE A 63 -0.06 10.16 4.21
CA ILE A 63 0.29 10.38 5.61
C ILE A 63 1.55 9.59 5.95
N GLU A 64 1.61 8.32 5.56
CA GLU A 64 2.78 7.47 5.79
C GLU A 64 4.04 8.05 5.12
N ASP A 65 3.96 8.49 3.87
CA ASP A 65 5.11 9.09 3.19
C ASP A 65 5.51 10.43 3.82
N MET A 66 4.56 11.26 4.26
CA MET A 66 4.86 12.49 5.00
C MET A 66 5.55 12.22 6.34
N GLU A 67 5.05 11.27 7.12
CA GLU A 67 5.70 10.84 8.36
C GLU A 67 7.09 10.27 8.11
N ASN A 68 7.22 9.43 7.08
CA ASN A 68 8.50 8.86 6.68
C ASN A 68 9.48 9.95 6.26
N ARG A 69 9.05 10.95 5.47
CA ARG A 69 9.90 12.10 5.09
C ARG A 69 10.31 12.93 6.30
N SER A 70 9.42 13.16 7.25
CA SER A 70 9.73 13.85 8.50
C SER A 70 10.77 13.07 9.33
N ARG A 71 10.59 11.76 9.47
CA ARG A 71 11.52 10.89 10.22
C ARG A 71 12.81 10.59 9.45
N ARG A 72 12.87 10.73 8.13
CA ARG A 72 14.04 10.46 7.27
C ARG A 72 15.28 11.27 7.62
N VAL A 73 15.12 12.31 8.43
CA VAL A 73 16.20 13.19 8.87
C VAL A 73 16.69 12.82 10.29
N ASN A 74 15.90 12.05 11.04
CA ASN A 74 16.16 11.73 12.44
C ASN A 74 16.91 10.39 12.60
N ILE A 75 18.15 10.37 13.09
CA ILE A 75 18.87 9.16 13.50
C ILE A 75 18.52 8.84 14.96
N ARG A 76 18.27 7.57 15.27
CA ARG A 76 18.02 7.11 16.65
C ARG A 76 19.11 6.13 17.06
N ILE A 77 19.83 6.47 18.11
CA ILE A 77 20.96 5.71 18.64
C ILE A 77 20.49 5.05 19.95
N ARG A 78 20.67 3.74 20.05
CA ARG A 78 20.24 2.94 21.20
C ARG A 78 21.44 2.47 22.01
N GLY A 79 21.26 2.33 23.32
CA GLY A 79 22.30 1.76 24.19
C GLY A 79 23.42 2.72 24.58
N LEU A 80 23.30 4.03 24.29
CA LEU A 80 24.30 5.01 24.72
C LEU A 80 24.16 5.28 26.24
N PRO A 81 25.20 4.97 27.06
CA PRO A 81 25.15 5.16 28.51
C PRO A 81 24.74 6.58 28.91
N GLU A 82 24.08 6.74 30.06
CA GLU A 82 23.63 8.06 30.54
C GLU A 82 24.76 8.96 31.05
N SER A 83 25.98 8.42 31.22
CA SER A 83 27.18 9.18 31.59
C SER A 83 27.55 10.25 30.56
N TYR A 84 27.21 10.02 29.28
CA TYR A 84 27.42 10.98 28.19
C TYR A 84 26.37 12.10 28.26
N LYS A 85 26.80 13.26 28.76
CA LYS A 85 25.99 14.48 28.87
C LYS A 85 26.18 15.43 27.68
N ASN A 86 27.39 15.52 27.14
CA ASN A 86 27.75 16.42 26.03
C ASN A 86 27.53 15.71 24.68
N LEU A 87 26.26 15.42 24.40
CA LEU A 87 25.88 14.60 23.24
C LEU A 87 26.33 15.17 21.89
N GLU A 88 26.47 16.48 21.74
CA GLU A 88 26.88 17.11 20.48
C GLU A 88 28.34 16.80 20.13
N ASP A 89 29.25 17.03 21.08
CA ASP A 89 30.69 16.80 20.90
C ASP A 89 30.99 15.30 20.76
N ASP A 90 30.43 14.48 21.66
CA ASP A 90 30.61 13.02 21.68
C ASP A 90 30.15 12.38 20.36
N MET A 91 29.03 12.85 19.79
CA MET A 91 28.52 12.33 18.53
C MET A 91 29.35 12.80 17.34
N THR A 92 29.85 14.03 17.36
CA THR A 92 30.69 14.56 16.28
C THR A 92 31.98 13.74 16.17
N GLU A 93 32.59 13.39 17.30
CA GLU A 93 33.75 12.48 17.34
C GLU A 93 33.38 11.05 16.91
N PHE A 94 32.24 10.54 17.35
CA PHE A 94 31.77 9.21 16.94
C PHE A 94 31.59 9.11 15.41
N PHE A 95 30.98 10.13 14.79
CA PHE A 95 30.75 10.12 13.35
C PHE A 95 32.01 10.35 12.54
N SER A 96 32.96 11.15 13.02
CA SER A 96 34.27 11.34 12.35
C SER A 96 35.06 10.02 12.34
N ASN A 97 35.02 9.26 13.43
CA ASN A 97 35.64 7.94 13.52
C ASN A 97 34.91 6.88 12.69
N LEU A 98 33.57 6.90 12.65
CA LEU A 98 32.77 5.90 11.93
C LEU A 98 32.82 6.09 10.41
N VAL A 99 32.85 7.34 9.95
CA VAL A 99 32.85 7.68 8.51
C VAL A 99 33.89 8.77 8.21
N PRO A 100 35.18 8.41 8.19
CA PRO A 100 36.27 9.38 7.93
C PRO A 100 36.21 9.99 6.51
N GLN A 101 35.42 9.42 5.61
CA GLN A 101 35.23 9.91 4.24
C GLN A 101 34.19 11.04 4.12
N LEU A 102 33.43 11.33 5.19
CA LEU A 102 32.46 12.41 5.18
C LEU A 102 33.09 13.66 5.81
N PRO A 103 33.24 14.78 5.06
CA PRO A 103 33.73 16.01 5.65
C PRO A 103 32.74 16.53 6.71
N THR A 104 33.25 16.97 7.85
CA THR A 104 32.48 17.44 9.02
C THR A 104 31.49 18.56 8.67
N SER A 105 31.78 19.35 7.62
CA SER A 105 30.90 20.38 7.07
C SER A 105 29.59 19.86 6.48
N LYS A 106 29.48 18.56 6.20
CA LYS A 106 28.23 17.92 5.71
C LYS A 106 27.42 17.25 6.81
N LEU A 107 27.93 17.22 8.03
CA LEU A 107 27.29 16.58 9.19
C LEU A 107 26.83 17.64 10.19
N GLU A 108 26.07 18.61 9.70
CA GLU A 108 25.44 19.60 10.58
C GLU A 108 24.32 18.92 11.38
N ILE A 109 24.47 18.95 12.70
CA ILE A 109 23.49 18.47 13.66
C ILE A 109 22.53 19.63 13.95
N ASP A 110 21.27 19.49 13.53
CA ASP A 110 20.21 20.48 13.80
C ASP A 110 19.69 20.35 15.23
N ARG A 111 19.57 19.11 15.73
CA ARG A 111 19.11 18.86 17.11
C ARG A 111 19.55 17.51 17.61
N ILE A 112 20.02 17.43 18.85
CA ILE A 112 20.25 16.16 19.55
C ILE A 112 19.63 16.19 20.95
N HIS A 113 18.97 15.10 21.34
CA HIS A 113 18.39 14.97 22.67
C HIS A 113 18.15 13.50 23.02
N ARG A 114 18.05 13.20 24.31
CA ARG A 114 17.54 11.91 24.78
C ARG A 114 16.03 11.86 24.62
N ALA A 115 15.50 10.71 24.23
CA ALA A 115 14.08 10.48 24.07
C ALA A 115 13.33 10.73 25.40
N LEU A 116 12.27 11.52 25.33
CA LEU A 116 11.35 11.73 26.44
C LEU A 116 10.39 10.53 26.50
N GLY A 117 10.17 9.97 27.69
CA GLY A 117 9.17 8.92 27.89
C GLY A 117 9.53 7.93 28.99
N ARG A 118 10.57 7.11 28.79
CA ARG A 118 10.97 6.13 29.81
C ARG A 118 11.93 6.77 30.82
N PRO A 119 11.72 6.59 32.13
CA PRO A 119 12.74 6.93 33.11
C PRO A 119 14.00 6.09 32.85
N PRO A 120 15.19 6.59 33.23
CA PRO A 120 16.42 5.81 33.16
C PRO A 120 16.22 4.53 33.95
N GLN A 121 16.52 3.39 33.34
CA GLN A 121 16.53 2.13 34.05
C GLN A 121 17.94 1.57 34.00
N GLU A 122 18.38 0.98 35.11
CA GLU A 122 19.70 0.36 35.20
C GLU A 122 19.82 -0.74 34.14
N GLY A 123 20.77 -0.57 33.21
CA GLY A 123 20.95 -1.45 32.04
C GLY A 123 20.12 -1.11 30.79
N ASN A 124 19.21 -0.13 30.84
CA ASN A 124 18.43 0.31 29.67
C ASN A 124 18.42 1.86 29.55
N PRO A 125 19.50 2.45 29.02
CA PRO A 125 19.61 3.90 28.89
C PRO A 125 18.62 4.44 27.84
N ARG A 126 18.21 5.70 28.00
CA ARG A 126 17.32 6.35 27.02
C ARG A 126 18.00 6.50 25.66
N ASP A 127 17.26 6.16 24.61
CA ASP A 127 17.68 6.37 23.23
C ASP A 127 17.98 7.84 22.95
N VAL A 128 19.01 8.09 22.13
CA VAL A 128 19.36 9.43 21.65
C VAL A 128 18.75 9.64 20.27
N ILE A 129 18.06 10.76 20.09
CA ILE A 129 17.47 11.17 18.82
C ILE A 129 18.26 12.37 18.30
N LEU A 130 18.88 12.17 17.16
CA LEU A 130 19.66 13.15 16.41
C LEU A 130 18.89 13.54 15.14
N LYS A 131 18.81 14.83 14.83
CA LYS A 131 18.28 15.35 13.56
C LYS A 131 19.43 16.02 12.80
N LEU A 132 19.62 15.64 11.55
CA LEU A 132 20.64 16.22 10.67
C LEU A 132 20.06 17.38 9.84
N THR A 133 20.83 18.41 9.53
CA THR A 133 20.35 19.54 8.71
C THR A 133 20.16 19.12 7.24
N THR A 134 20.99 18.20 6.74
CA THR A 134 20.93 17.72 5.35
C THR A 134 20.48 16.27 5.28
N THR A 135 19.66 15.92 4.27
CA THR A 135 19.14 14.56 4.01
C THR A 135 20.13 13.52 3.43
N PRO A 136 21.23 13.86 2.70
CA PRO A 136 22.13 12.88 2.12
C PRO A 136 22.87 11.96 3.11
N PRO A 137 23.34 12.41 4.30
CA PRO A 137 24.08 11.55 5.22
C PRO A 137 23.23 10.39 5.76
N LYS A 138 21.94 10.62 6.07
CA LYS A 138 21.09 9.57 6.64
C LYS A 138 20.76 8.44 5.65
N LYS A 139 20.70 8.69 4.33
CA LYS A 139 20.55 7.58 3.36
C LYS A 139 21.76 6.64 3.39
N LEU A 140 22.96 7.18 3.61
CA LEU A 140 24.18 6.40 3.75
C LEU A 140 24.27 5.70 5.11
N LEU A 141 23.68 6.31 6.16
CA LEU A 141 23.82 5.88 7.56
C LEU A 141 22.65 5.01 8.10
N CYS A 142 21.43 5.13 7.55
CA CYS A 142 20.18 4.59 8.13
C CYS A 142 19.33 3.77 7.15
N MET A 143 19.73 3.60 5.89
CA MET A 143 19.16 2.47 5.16
C MET A 143 19.63 1.21 5.90
N GLN A 144 18.72 0.56 6.63
CA GLN A 144 19.02 -0.69 7.35
C GLN A 144 19.85 -1.56 6.41
N GLN A 145 21.03 -2.03 6.83
CA GLN A 145 21.86 -2.93 6.00
C GLN A 145 20.99 -4.05 5.41
N ALA A 146 20.01 -4.53 6.20
CA ALA A 146 18.98 -5.48 5.78
C ALA A 146 18.11 -5.02 4.60
N THR A 147 17.64 -3.76 4.55
CA THR A 147 16.83 -3.25 3.44
C THR A 147 17.67 -3.03 2.17
N ILE A 148 18.93 -2.61 2.29
CA ILE A 148 19.84 -2.51 1.14
C ILE A 148 20.12 -3.91 0.60
N ALA A 149 20.50 -4.86 1.46
CA ALA A 149 20.77 -6.24 1.08
C ALA A 149 19.53 -6.89 0.42
N LYS A 150 18.33 -6.66 0.96
CA LYS A 150 17.07 -7.12 0.36
C LYS A 150 16.74 -6.45 -0.97
N ARG A 151 17.05 -5.16 -1.15
CA ARG A 151 16.89 -4.51 -2.47
C ARG A 151 17.91 -4.99 -3.48
N GLN A 152 19.12 -5.32 -3.04
CA GLN A 152 20.14 -5.92 -3.88
C GLN A 152 19.73 -7.32 -4.35
N SER A 153 19.13 -8.13 -3.48
CA SER A 153 18.63 -9.45 -3.87
C SER A 153 17.45 -9.38 -4.86
N PHE A 154 16.68 -8.28 -4.87
CA PHE A 154 15.56 -8.06 -5.80
C PHE A 154 15.95 -7.42 -7.14
N LYS A 155 17.23 -7.08 -7.37
CA LYS A 155 17.73 -6.59 -8.67
C LYS A 155 17.24 -7.40 -9.89
N PRO A 156 17.30 -8.74 -9.91
CA PRO A 156 16.81 -9.53 -11.05
C PRO A 156 15.32 -9.30 -11.32
N ILE A 157 14.49 -9.23 -10.28
CA ILE A 157 13.04 -8.97 -10.42
C ILE A 157 12.80 -7.58 -10.99
N THR A 158 13.49 -6.56 -10.47
CA THR A 158 13.35 -5.21 -11.00
C THR A 158 13.81 -5.08 -12.44
N ALA A 159 14.81 -5.85 -12.87
CA ALA A 159 15.26 -5.88 -14.26
C ALA A 159 14.19 -6.43 -15.20
N VAL A 160 13.47 -7.49 -14.80
CA VAL A 160 12.32 -8.01 -15.55
C VAL A 160 11.22 -6.96 -15.65
N LEU A 161 10.85 -6.32 -14.54
CA LEU A 161 9.81 -5.30 -14.53
C LEU A 161 10.17 -4.11 -15.44
N GLN A 162 11.43 -3.68 -15.43
CA GLN A 162 11.93 -2.62 -16.32
C GLN A 162 11.88 -3.04 -17.80
N GLN A 163 12.29 -4.27 -18.12
CA GLN A 163 12.28 -4.79 -19.49
C GLN A 163 10.86 -4.82 -20.08
N HIS A 164 9.87 -5.21 -19.27
CA HIS A 164 8.47 -5.24 -19.67
C HIS A 164 7.76 -3.88 -19.53
N ASN A 165 8.52 -2.81 -19.26
CA ASN A 165 8.03 -1.44 -19.07
C ASN A 165 6.93 -1.33 -17.98
N ILE A 166 7.04 -2.16 -16.95
CA ILE A 166 6.12 -2.23 -15.83
C ILE A 166 6.59 -1.25 -14.74
N LYS A 167 5.72 -0.30 -14.39
CA LYS A 167 5.98 0.63 -13.29
C LYS A 167 5.93 -0.10 -11.95
N TYR A 168 6.96 0.10 -11.14
CA TYR A 168 7.05 -0.45 -9.79
C TYR A 168 7.44 0.63 -8.78
N ARG A 169 7.09 0.41 -7.51
CA ARG A 169 7.47 1.26 -6.38
C ARG A 169 7.88 0.41 -5.18
N TRP A 170 8.76 0.96 -4.35
CA TRP A 170 9.14 0.37 -3.07
C TRP A 170 8.30 0.97 -1.95
N ALA A 171 7.71 0.11 -1.11
CA ALA A 171 7.04 0.50 0.12
C ALA A 171 7.81 0.06 1.37
N PHE A 172 7.52 0.72 2.48
CA PHE A 172 8.17 0.51 3.77
C PHE A 172 7.56 -0.71 4.51
N PRO A 173 8.34 -1.43 5.34
CA PRO A 173 9.80 -1.38 5.51
C PRO A 173 10.57 -2.04 4.34
N PHE A 174 9.97 -3.02 3.68
CA PHE A 174 10.44 -3.62 2.42
C PHE A 174 9.30 -4.38 1.74
N ARG A 175 8.70 -3.77 0.72
CA ARG A 175 7.71 -4.39 -0.17
C ARG A 175 7.83 -3.83 -1.58
N LEU A 176 7.81 -4.69 -2.59
CA LEU A 176 7.80 -4.30 -3.99
C LEU A 176 6.37 -4.30 -4.50
N TYR A 177 5.86 -3.16 -4.94
CA TYR A 177 4.55 -3.03 -5.58
C TYR A 177 4.72 -2.81 -7.07
N PHE A 178 3.90 -3.47 -7.88
CA PHE A 178 3.83 -3.21 -9.32
C PHE A 178 2.41 -3.46 -9.85
N LEU A 179 2.07 -2.74 -10.92
CA LEU A 179 0.77 -2.84 -11.58
C LEU A 179 0.93 -3.63 -12.87
N HIS A 180 0.17 -4.71 -13.03
CA HIS A 180 0.18 -5.51 -14.24
C HIS A 180 -1.25 -5.87 -14.66
N ARG A 181 -1.63 -5.55 -15.90
CA ARG A 181 -2.98 -5.83 -16.46
C ARG A 181 -4.14 -5.34 -15.57
N GLY A 182 -3.99 -4.16 -14.97
CA GLY A 182 -5.01 -3.54 -14.11
C GLY A 182 -5.12 -4.14 -12.69
N LYS A 183 -4.32 -5.15 -12.34
CA LYS A 183 -4.26 -5.72 -11.00
C LYS A 183 -2.96 -5.33 -10.28
N GLN A 184 -3.08 -5.01 -8.99
CA GLN A 184 -1.93 -4.69 -8.16
C GLN A 184 -1.34 -5.97 -7.56
N TYR A 185 -0.02 -6.08 -7.66
CA TYR A 185 0.74 -7.18 -7.06
C TYR A 185 1.76 -6.60 -6.09
N SER A 186 2.00 -7.34 -5.01
CA SER A 186 2.97 -6.97 -4.00
C SER A 186 3.76 -8.16 -3.53
N ALA A 187 5.05 -7.98 -3.30
CA ALA A 187 5.90 -9.04 -2.75
C ALA A 187 6.82 -8.50 -1.66
N THR A 188 7.01 -9.31 -0.63
CA THR A 188 7.89 -9.03 0.50
C THR A 188 9.10 -9.96 0.56
N ALA A 189 8.97 -11.17 0.02
CA ALA A 189 10.03 -12.17 -0.10
C ALA A 189 10.46 -12.37 -1.56
N LEU A 190 11.70 -12.85 -1.75
CA LEU A 190 12.25 -13.09 -3.09
C LEU A 190 11.47 -14.21 -3.80
N GLU A 191 11.17 -15.28 -3.06
CA GLU A 191 10.44 -16.47 -3.55
C GLU A 191 9.03 -16.07 -4.03
N GLU A 192 8.27 -15.37 -3.19
CA GLU A 192 6.95 -14.81 -3.52
C GLU A 192 6.99 -13.95 -4.80
N ALA A 193 8.00 -13.09 -4.93
CA ALA A 193 8.15 -12.25 -6.12
C ALA A 193 8.47 -13.08 -7.38
N THR A 194 9.29 -14.11 -7.27
CA THR A 194 9.62 -15.00 -8.40
C THR A 194 8.43 -15.85 -8.83
N GLU A 195 7.64 -16.35 -7.88
CA GLU A 195 6.40 -17.07 -8.16
C GLU A 195 5.39 -16.18 -8.88
N LEU A 196 5.23 -14.93 -8.43
CA LEU A 196 4.38 -13.95 -9.10
C LEU A 196 4.85 -13.66 -10.53
N LEU A 197 6.15 -13.49 -10.78
CA LEU A 197 6.66 -13.33 -12.14
C LEU A 197 6.37 -14.55 -13.01
N HIS A 198 6.50 -15.76 -12.46
CA HIS A 198 6.20 -17.00 -13.16
C HIS A 198 4.71 -17.13 -13.50
N GLN A 199 3.82 -16.83 -12.55
CA GLN A 199 2.37 -16.79 -12.75
C GLN A 199 1.96 -15.76 -13.81
N LEU A 200 2.65 -14.61 -13.84
CA LEU A 200 2.41 -13.55 -14.82
C LEU A 200 3.11 -13.79 -16.16
N GLN A 201 3.83 -14.92 -16.32
CA GLN A 201 4.60 -15.29 -17.51
C GLN A 201 5.67 -14.25 -17.91
N LEU A 202 6.16 -13.47 -16.94
CA LEU A 202 7.19 -12.45 -17.14
C LEU A 202 8.57 -13.11 -17.01
N LYS A 203 9.22 -13.38 -18.15
CA LYS A 203 10.57 -13.98 -18.18
C LYS A 203 11.64 -12.90 -18.33
N LEU A 204 12.80 -13.13 -17.71
CA LEU A 204 14.04 -12.42 -17.97
C LEU A 204 14.54 -12.87 -19.35
N GLN A 205 14.53 -12.02 -20.37
CA GLN A 205 15.24 -12.36 -21.60
C GLN A 205 16.70 -11.89 -21.44
N PRO A 206 17.69 -12.70 -21.86
CA PRO A 206 19.07 -12.22 -21.94
C PRO A 206 19.12 -11.02 -22.91
N PRO A 207 20.03 -10.05 -22.67
CA PRO A 207 20.21 -8.94 -23.59
C PRO A 207 20.51 -9.49 -24.97
N THR A 208 19.66 -9.17 -25.94
CA THR A 208 19.84 -9.53 -27.34
C THR A 208 21.09 -8.81 -27.83
N ILE A 209 22.24 -9.50 -27.78
CA ILE A 209 23.45 -9.05 -28.48
C ILE A 209 23.11 -9.24 -29.95
N SER A 210 22.65 -8.18 -30.60
CA SER A 210 22.60 -8.11 -32.05
C SER A 210 24.04 -8.11 -32.55
N SER A 211 24.55 -9.29 -32.89
CA SER A 211 25.78 -9.41 -33.68
C SER A 211 25.57 -8.66 -34.99
N PRO A 212 26.46 -7.73 -35.38
CA PRO A 212 26.39 -7.11 -36.70
C PRO A 212 26.73 -8.18 -37.73
N GLN A 213 25.71 -8.66 -38.46
CA GLN A 213 25.90 -9.42 -39.69
C GLN A 213 26.39 -8.46 -40.78
N GLY A 214 27.53 -8.80 -41.37
CA GLY A 214 27.85 -8.64 -42.79
C GLY A 214 27.77 -7.24 -43.40
N ALA A 215 28.92 -6.64 -43.63
CA ALA A 215 29.15 -5.91 -44.87
C ALA A 215 30.47 -6.44 -45.45
N ASP A 216 30.33 -7.22 -46.52
CA ASP A 216 31.35 -7.38 -47.56
C ASP A 216 31.78 -6.00 -48.10
#